data_AF-A0A950D486-F1
#
_entry.id   AF-A0A950D486-F1
#
_cell.length_a   1.000
_cell.length_b   1.000
_cell.length_c   1.000
_cell.angle_alpha   90.00
_cell.angle_beta   90.00
_cell.angle_gamma   90.00
#
_symmetry.space_group_name_H-M   'P 1'
#
loop_
_entity.id
_entity.type
_entity.pdbx_description
1 polymer ?
#
loop_
_entity_poly.entity_id
_entity_poly.type
_entity_poly.pdbx_seq_one_letter_code
_entity_poly.pdbx_strand_id
1 'polypeptide(L)' 'MAVPTDLFTDFPAELPEEFIQTLLSTPTFRIERIVSRGHSSPEGFWYDQETHEWVLLLEGAARLTF' A
#
# COMPACT_ATOMS: atom_id res chain seq x y z
N MET A 1 15.54 1.25 -6.24
CA MET A 1 15.50 0.10 -5.31
C MET A 1 15.24 -1.15 -6.12
N ALA A 2 15.80 -2.30 -5.73
CA ALA A 2 15.47 -3.57 -6.36
C ALA A 2 14.01 -3.94 -6.03
N VAL A 3 13.31 -4.53 -7.01
CA VAL A 3 12.00 -5.14 -6.77
C VAL A 3 12.24 -6.38 -5.91
N PRO A 4 11.54 -6.55 -4.77
CA PRO A 4 11.71 -7.72 -3.94
C PRO A 4 11.22 -8.96 -4.69
N THR A 5 11.89 -10.09 -4.50
CA THR A 5 11.47 -11.38 -5.06
C THR A 5 10.31 -12.00 -4.31
N ASP A 6 10.04 -11.51 -3.09
CA ASP A 6 8.97 -11.95 -2.20
C ASP A 6 8.24 -10.72 -1.62
N LEU A 7 6.91 -10.71 -1.68
CA LEU A 7 6.09 -9.60 -1.20
C LEU A 7 6.00 -9.56 0.34
N PHE A 8 6.34 -10.64 1.04
CA PHE A 8 6.20 -10.79 2.49
C PHE A 8 7.48 -10.45 3.27
N THR A 9 8.57 -10.06 2.60
CA THR A 9 9.87 -9.75 3.24
C THR A 9 10.37 -8.35 2.91
N ASP A 10 11.52 -7.96 3.48
CA ASP A 10 12.26 -6.74 3.11
C ASP A 10 11.48 -5.43 3.32
N PHE A 11 10.87 -5.28 4.51
CA PHE A 11 10.33 -4.02 5.03
C PHE A 11 10.72 -3.83 6.50
N PRO A 12 10.74 -2.59 7.02
CA PRO A 12 11.16 -2.32 8.40
C PRO A 12 10.32 -3.08 9.44
N ALA A 13 10.96 -3.51 10.53
CA ALA A 13 10.27 -4.19 11.63
C ALA A 13 9.31 -3.27 12.40
N GLU A 14 9.65 -1.98 12.50
CA GLU A 14 8.82 -0.93 13.09
C GLU A 14 8.21 -0.08 11.97
N LEU A 15 6.88 0.08 12.02
CA LEU A 15 6.09 0.79 11.03
C LEU A 15 5.20 1.81 11.75
N PRO A 16 5.74 2.99 12.17
CA PRO A 16 4.93 4.03 12.79
C PRO A 16 3.84 4.55 11.83
N GLU A 17 4.13 4.53 10.53
CA GLU A 17 3.19 4.77 9.43
C GLU A 17 3.18 3.56 8.50
N GLU A 18 2.23 3.54 7.55
CA GLU A 18 2.21 2.51 6.52
C GLU A 18 3.50 2.55 5.69
N PHE A 19 4.04 1.37 5.40
CA PHE A 19 5.17 1.27 4.49
C PHE A 19 4.65 1.15 3.06
N ILE A 20 4.91 2.17 2.25
CA ILE A 20 4.55 2.20 0.84
C ILE A 20 5.81 2.08 0.00
N GLN A 21 5.82 1.10 -0.89
CA GLN A 21 6.94 0.86 -1.80
C GLN A 21 6.43 0.69 -3.23
N THR A 22 6.87 1.56 -4.14
CA THR A 22 6.65 1.38 -5.57
C THR A 22 7.50 0.22 -6.10
N LEU A 23 6.84 -0.80 -6.64
CA LEU A 23 7.47 -1.97 -7.26
C LEU A 23 7.72 -1.76 -8.76
N LEU A 24 6.76 -1.11 -9.43
CA LEU A 24 6.83 -0.78 -10.84
C LEU A 24 6.17 0.58 -11.06
N SER A 25 6.82 1.44 -11.85
CA SER A 25 6.24 2.69 -12.30
C SER A 25 6.40 2.79 -13.81
N THR A 26 5.30 3.07 -14.49
CA THR A 26 5.23 3.28 -15.94
C THR A 26 4.54 4.63 -16.21
N PRO A 27 4.54 5.11 -17.46
CA PRO A 27 3.79 6.32 -17.81
C PRO A 27 2.27 6.22 -17.60
N THR A 28 1.70 5.01 -17.52
CA THR A 28 0.25 4.80 -17.49
C THR A 28 -0.27 4.20 -16.19
N PHE A 29 0.57 3.49 -15.42
CA PHE A 29 0.19 2.91 -14.13
C PHE A 29 1.39 2.72 -13.21
N ARG A 30 1.13 2.55 -11.91
CA ARG A 30 2.11 2.05 -10.94
C ARG A 30 1.57 0.84 -10.19
N ILE A 31 2.50 0.05 -9.67
CA ILE A 31 2.22 -1.03 -8.73
C ILE A 31 2.93 -0.67 -7.43
N GLU A 32 2.17 -0.63 -6.34
CA GLU A 32 2.66 -0.35 -5.01
C GLU A 32 2.40 -1.54 -4.10
N ARG A 33 3.39 -1.86 -3.27
CA ARG A 33 3.22 -2.70 -2.09
C ARG A 33 2.99 -1.81 -0.89
N ILE A 34 1.91 -2.08 -0.17
CA ILE A 34 1.56 -1.39 1.08
C ILE A 34 1.62 -2.41 2.21
N VAL A 35 2.33 -2.09 3.29
CA VAL A 35 2.35 -2.89 4.51
C VAL A 35 1.84 -2.04 5.67
N SER A 36 0.73 -2.48 6.23
CA SER A 36 0.05 -1.81 7.35
C SER A 36 0.06 -2.71 8.58
N ARG A 37 0.15 -2.10 9.77
CA ARG A 37 0.08 -2.77 11.09
C ARG A 37 -1.01 -2.16 11.96
N GLY A 38 -2.24 -2.25 11.46
CA GLY A 38 -3.42 -1.66 12.12
C GLY A 38 -3.58 -0.16 11.87
N HIS A 39 -2.81 0.40 10.94
CA HIS A 39 -3.01 1.76 10.46
C HIS A 39 -4.41 1.93 9.85
N SER A 40 -4.92 3.15 9.93
CA SER A 40 -6.20 3.53 9.33
C SER A 40 -6.12 4.99 8.92
N SER A 41 -6.91 5.35 7.91
CA SER A 41 -7.05 6.75 7.52
C SER A 41 -7.55 7.59 8.71
N PRO A 42 -7.07 8.83 8.87
CA PRO A 42 -7.56 9.73 9.90
C PRO A 42 -9.08 9.95 9.84
N GLU A 43 -9.68 10.34 10.96
CA GLU A 43 -11.10 10.68 11.00
C GLU A 43 -11.41 11.81 10.01
N GLY A 44 -12.45 11.62 9.20
CA GLY A 44 -12.89 12.59 8.19
C GLY A 44 -12.03 12.63 6.91
N PHE A 45 -10.95 11.86 6.84
CA PHE A 45 -10.12 11.77 5.64
C PHE A 45 -10.74 10.86 4.58
N TRP A 46 -10.66 11.28 3.31
CA TRP A 46 -11.04 10.51 2.13
C TRP A 46 -9.95 10.60 1.08
N TYR A 47 -9.67 9.49 0.41
CA TYR A 47 -8.83 9.49 -0.79
C TYR A 47 -9.66 10.01 -1.96
N ASP A 48 -9.19 11.08 -2.59
CA ASP A 48 -9.71 11.63 -3.85
C ASP A 48 -8.56 11.67 -4.85
N GLN A 49 -8.55 10.72 -5.78
CA GLN A 49 -7.45 10.47 -6.71
C GLN A 49 -7.94 10.61 -8.14
N GLU A 50 -7.14 11.26 -9.00
CA GLU A 50 -7.43 11.37 -10.44
C GLU A 50 -7.34 10.02 -11.17
N THR A 51 -6.61 9.07 -10.59
CA THR A 51 -6.37 7.74 -11.17
C THR A 51 -7.27 6.70 -10.54
N HIS A 52 -7.73 5.74 -11.36
CA HIS A 52 -8.38 4.54 -10.84
C HIS A 52 -7.41 3.69 -10.01
N GLU A 53 -7.89 3.19 -8.88
CA GLU A 53 -7.13 2.32 -8.00
C GLU A 53 -7.74 0.92 -7.99
N TRP A 54 -6.87 -0.08 -8.03
CA TRP A 54 -7.22 -1.46 -7.76
C TRP A 54 -6.33 -1.98 -6.62
N VAL A 55 -6.96 -2.46 -5.55
CA VAL A 55 -6.29 -2.98 -4.36
C VAL A 55 -6.66 -4.44 -4.15
N LEU A 56 -5.66 -5.24 -3.79
CA LEU A 56 -5.80 -6.63 -3.39
C LEU A 56 -5.15 -6.83 -2.01
N LEU A 57 -5.90 -7.43 -1.08
CA LEU A 57 -5.35 -7.87 0.19
C LEU A 57 -4.67 -9.24 0.01
N LEU A 58 -3.37 -9.30 0.32
CA LEU A 58 -2.59 -10.54 0.23
C LEU A 58 -2.52 -11.29 1.58
N GLU A 59 -2.44 -10.56 2.70
CA GLU A 59 -2.35 -11.13 4.05
C GLU A 59 -3.08 -10.23 5.06
N GLY A 60 -3.68 -10.85 6.09
CA GLY A 60 -4.34 -10.16 7.19
C GLY A 60 -5.79 -9.79 6.90
N ALA A 61 -6.19 -8.58 7.30
CA ALA A 61 -7.54 -8.06 7.12
C ALA A 61 -7.50 -6.54 6.92
N ALA A 62 -8.41 -6.03 6.09
CA ALA A 62 -8.61 -4.60 5.88
C ALA A 62 -10.10 -4.30 5.73
N ARG A 63 -10.48 -3.04 6.02
CA ARG A 63 -11.82 -2.52 5.75
C ARG A 63 -11.69 -1.26 4.92
N LEU A 64 -12.41 -1.21 3.81
CA LEU A 64 -12.56 -0.03 2.98
C LEU A 64 -13.97 0.54 3.13
N THR A 65 -14.09 1.85 2.94
CA THR A 65 -15.37 2.56 2.80
C THR A 65 -15.31 3.33 1.48
N PHE A 66 -16.43 3.39 0.76
CA PHE A 66 -16.57 4.01 -0.56
C PHE A 66 -17.81 4.91 -0.60
#